data_AF-A0A1Y3EEC8-F1
#
_entry.id   AF-A0A1Y3EEC8-F1
#
_cell.length_a   1.000
_cell.length_b   1.000
_cell.length_c   1.000
_cell.angle_alpha   90.00
_cell.angle_beta   90.00
_cell.angle_gamma   90.00
#
_symmetry.space_group_name_H-M   'P 1'
#
loop_
_entity.id
_entity.type
_entity.pdbx_description
1 polymer ?
#
loop_
_entity_poly.entity_id
_entity_poly.type
_entity_poly.pdbx_seq_one_letter_code
_entity_poly.pdbx_strand_id
1 'polypeptide(L)'
;MTDCSSSTLTSSSFFPGNLRFVYVIKPDGVLQRALEVGYKHISGVNRLQTFVCNSLPELHQHINPSCLTYDLCGSFHYNHLEWLQHRM
;
A
#
# COMPACT_ATOMS: atom_id res chain seq x y z
N MET A 1 17.68 -33.55 -16.06
CA MET A 1 16.79 -33.84 -14.92
C MET A 1 16.86 -32.64 -14.00
N THR A 2 15.69 -32.11 -13.67
CA THR A 2 15.37 -30.83 -13.04
C THR A 2 16.00 -30.63 -11.66
N ASP A 3 16.49 -29.41 -11.39
CA ASP A 3 16.21 -28.77 -10.11
C ASP A 3 15.87 -27.29 -10.37
N CYS A 4 14.56 -27.03 -10.44
CA CYS A 4 14.02 -25.70 -10.41
C CYS A 4 14.00 -25.28 -8.94
N SER A 5 15.10 -24.69 -8.47
CA SER A 5 15.19 -24.11 -7.13
C SER A 5 14.23 -22.93 -7.06
N SER A 6 13.01 -23.23 -6.58
CA SER A 6 11.93 -22.29 -6.32
C SER A 6 12.41 -21.24 -5.33
N SER A 7 12.86 -20.10 -5.87
CA SER A 7 13.21 -18.95 -5.05
C SER A 7 11.91 -18.32 -4.58
N THR A 8 11.42 -18.79 -3.42
CA THR A 8 10.34 -18.13 -2.69
C THR A 8 10.84 -16.75 -2.30
N LEU A 9 10.55 -15.75 -3.14
CA LEU A 9 10.83 -14.34 -2.90
C LEU A 9 10.09 -13.93 -1.63
N THR A 10 10.80 -13.94 -0.50
CA THR A 10 10.27 -13.42 0.75
C THR A 10 10.09 -11.92 0.56
N SER A 11 8.86 -11.45 0.79
CA SER A 11 8.43 -10.06 0.59
C SER A 11 9.30 -9.01 1.32
N SER A 12 10.19 -9.45 2.23
CA SER A 12 11.20 -8.66 2.92
C SER A 12 12.27 -8.03 2.02
N SER A 13 12.43 -8.49 0.78
CA SER A 13 13.41 -7.90 -0.17
C SER A 13 12.90 -6.61 -0.84
N PHE A 14 11.58 -6.36 -0.84
CA PHE A 14 11.00 -5.28 -1.65
C PHE A 14 11.06 -3.89 -1.00
N PHE A 15 11.27 -3.81 0.31
CA PHE A 15 11.28 -2.54 1.02
C PHE A 15 12.45 -2.47 2.01
N PRO A 16 13.48 -1.65 1.73
CA PRO A 16 14.69 -1.54 2.57
C PRO A 16 14.46 -0.78 3.89
N GLY A 17 13.22 -0.55 4.29
CA GLY A 17 12.86 0.19 5.50
C GLY A 17 11.82 -0.54 6.35
N ASN A 18 11.73 -0.17 7.62
CA ASN A 18 10.70 -0.68 8.54
C ASN A 18 9.32 -0.13 8.14
N LEU A 19 8.71 -0.68 7.09
CA LEU A 19 7.28 -0.51 6.86
C LEU A 19 6.55 -1.05 8.09
N ARG A 20 5.64 -0.23 8.64
CA ARG A 20 4.83 -0.60 9.82
C ARG A 20 3.34 -0.62 9.51
N PHE A 21 2.90 0.24 8.59
CA PHE A 21 1.49 0.46 8.31
C PHE A 21 1.24 0.47 6.80
N VAL A 22 0.12 -0.13 6.40
CA VAL A 22 -0.38 -0.11 5.01
C VAL A 22 -1.84 0.30 5.06
N TYR A 23 -2.21 1.29 4.26
CA TYR A 23 -3.60 1.74 4.13
C TYR A 23 -4.10 1.43 2.72
N VAL A 24 -5.23 0.75 2.61
CA VAL A 24 -5.84 0.36 1.34
C VAL A 24 -7.22 0.98 1.25
N ILE A 25 -7.46 1.81 0.24
CA ILE A 25 -8.81 2.32 -0.07
C ILE A 25 -9.50 1.28 -0.96
N LYS A 26 -10.67 0.80 -0.56
CA LYS A 26 -11.49 -0.08 -1.40
C LYS A 26 -12.04 0.71 -2.59
N PRO A 27 -11.93 0.20 -3.82
CA PRO A 27 -12.66 0.74 -4.95
C PRO A 27 -14.14 0.45 -4.77
N ASP A 28 -14.99 1.36 -5.24
CA ASP A 28 -16.44 1.17 -5.25
C ASP A 28 -16.91 0.31 -6.44
N GLY A 29 -18.05 -0.36 -6.27
CA GLY A 29 -18.72 -1.10 -7.32
C GLY A 29 -18.26 -2.55 -7.49
N VAL A 30 -18.34 -3.07 -8.71
CA VAL A 30 -18.17 -4.51 -8.99
C VAL A 30 -16.78 -5.05 -8.62
N LEU A 31 -15.76 -4.20 -8.66
CA LEU A 31 -14.39 -4.57 -8.30
C LEU A 31 -14.24 -4.83 -6.80
N GLN A 32 -15.05 -4.19 -5.96
CA GLN A 32 -14.99 -4.35 -4.51
C GLN A 32 -15.17 -5.81 -4.09
N ARG A 33 -16.20 -6.48 -4.62
CA ARG A 33 -16.49 -7.89 -4.32
C ARG A 33 -15.41 -8.82 -4.85
N ALA A 34 -14.91 -8.57 -6.06
CA ALA A 34 -13.87 -9.39 -6.66
C ALA A 34 -12.57 -9.36 -5.83
N LEU A 35 -12.28 -8.23 -5.18
CA LEU A 35 -11.06 -8.01 -4.41
C LEU A 35 -11.22 -8.30 -2.91
N GLU A 36 -12.44 -8.58 -2.42
CA GLU A 36 -12.75 -8.73 -1.00
C GLU A 36 -11.92 -9.82 -0.31
N VAL A 37 -11.72 -10.96 -0.98
CA VAL A 37 -10.90 -12.06 -0.49
C VAL A 37 -9.41 -11.67 -0.47
N GLY A 38 -8.97 -10.89 -1.45
CA GLY A 38 -7.61 -10.35 -1.53
C GLY A 38 -7.27 -9.44 -0.34
N TYR A 39 -8.19 -8.55 0.05
CA TYR A 39 -7.98 -7.65 1.20
C TYR A 39 -7.76 -8.41 2.51
N LYS A 40 -8.52 -9.50 2.75
CA LYS A 40 -8.35 -10.35 3.92
C LYS A 40 -6.98 -11.04 3.94
N HIS A 41 -6.49 -11.44 2.77
CA HIS A 41 -5.16 -12.02 2.64
C HIS A 41 -4.07 -10.99 2.92
N ILE A 42 -4.17 -9.77 2.37
CA ILE A 42 -3.17 -8.69 2.56
C ILE A 42 -3.04 -8.30 4.04
N SER A 43 -4.13 -8.31 4.81
CA SER A 43 -4.06 -8.07 6.26
C SER A 43 -3.33 -9.16 7.06
N GLY A 44 -3.15 -10.36 6.51
CA GLY A 44 -2.56 -11.49 7.22
C GLY A 44 -1.11 -11.83 6.83
N VAL A 45 -0.57 -11.27 5.73
CA VAL A 45 0.64 -11.80 5.09
C VAL A 45 1.96 -11.25 5.65
N ASN A 46 1.97 -10.18 6.46
CA ASN A 46 3.24 -9.59 6.93
C ASN A 46 3.14 -9.01 8.36
N ARG A 47 4.29 -8.71 8.96
CA ARG A 47 4.43 -7.90 10.20
C ARG A 47 3.93 -6.44 10.05
N LEU A 48 3.21 -6.16 8.98
CA LEU A 48 2.68 -4.87 8.60
C LEU A 48 1.23 -4.79 9.10
N GLN A 49 0.91 -3.74 9.83
CA GLN A 49 -0.47 -3.49 10.22
C GLN A 49 -1.21 -2.87 9.03
N THR A 50 -2.08 -3.67 8.42
CA THR A 50 -2.89 -3.23 7.27
C THR A 50 -4.25 -2.72 7.73
N PHE A 51 -4.65 -1.55 7.24
CA PHE A 51 -5.97 -0.96 7.42
C PHE A 51 -6.66 -0.87 6.06
N VAL A 52 -7.88 -1.40 5.98
CA VAL A 52 -8.67 -1.36 4.75
C VAL A 52 -9.80 -0.35 4.95
N CYS A 53 -9.65 0.82 4.35
CA CYS A 53 -10.61 1.92 4.40
C CYS A 53 -11.66 1.76 3.29
N ASN A 54 -12.92 2.07 3.61
CA ASN A 54 -14.02 2.07 2.66
C ASN A 54 -14.18 3.43 1.96
N SER A 55 -13.52 4.48 2.45
CA SER A 55 -13.62 5.83 1.87
C SER A 55 -12.41 6.70 2.20
N LEU A 56 -12.24 7.82 1.47
CA LEU A 56 -11.22 8.83 1.77
C LEU A 56 -11.38 9.49 3.14
N PRO A 57 -12.61 9.87 3.60
CA PRO A 57 -12.79 10.38 4.95
C PRO A 57 -12.32 9.43 6.04
N GLU A 58 -12.54 8.11 5.87
CA GLU A 58 -12.03 7.09 6.80
C GLU A 58 -10.49 7.04 6.79
N LEU A 59 -9.85 7.20 5.64
CA LEU A 59 -8.38 7.32 5.56
C LEU A 59 -7.87 8.55 6.33
N HIS A 60 -8.55 9.69 6.20
CA HIS A 60 -8.15 10.95 6.83
C HIS A 60 -8.28 10.94 8.36
N GLN A 61 -9.05 10.00 8.94
CA GLN A 61 -9.07 9.76 10.39
C GLN A 61 -7.77 9.11 10.90
N HIS A 62 -7.03 8.43 10.03
CA HIS A 62 -5.79 7.73 10.38
C HIS A 62 -4.53 8.50 9.96
N ILE A 63 -4.60 9.28 8.88
CA ILE A 63 -3.46 9.99 8.30
C ILE A 63 -3.84 11.46 8.10
N ASN A 64 -2.96 12.37 8.51
CA ASN A 64 -3.15 13.79 8.26
C ASN A 64 -3.14 14.07 6.74
N PRO A 65 -4.15 14.77 6.18
CA PRO A 65 -4.19 15.16 4.77
C PRO A 65 -2.93 15.89 4.28
N SER A 66 -2.17 16.56 5.16
CA SER A 66 -0.90 17.20 4.79
C SER A 66 0.18 16.23 4.32
N CYS A 67 0.05 14.94 4.66
CA CYS A 67 0.95 13.87 4.26
C CYS A 67 0.46 13.10 3.02
N LEU A 68 -0.68 13.48 2.45
CA LEU A 68 -1.30 12.81 1.31
C LEU A 68 -1.20 13.69 0.05
N THR A 69 -1.08 13.06 -1.11
CA THR A 69 -1.09 13.75 -2.40
C THR A 69 -2.46 14.33 -2.71
N TYR A 70 -2.52 15.27 -3.65
CA TYR A 70 -3.78 15.86 -4.12
C TYR A 70 -4.78 14.84 -4.65
N ASP A 71 -4.31 13.75 -5.28
CA ASP A 71 -5.16 12.65 -5.77
C ASP A 71 -5.93 11.94 -4.65
N LEU A 72 -5.45 12.05 -3.41
CA LEU A 72 -6.07 11.51 -2.19
C LEU A 72 -6.69 12.60 -1.33
N CYS A 73 -7.05 13.73 -1.95
CA CYS A 73 -7.58 14.93 -1.29
C CYS A 73 -6.67 15.46 -0.16
N GLY A 74 -5.35 15.28 -0.30
CA GLY A 74 -4.36 15.87 0.59
C GLY A 74 -3.79 17.19 0.09
N SER A 75 -2.74 17.67 0.76
CA SER A 75 -2.04 18.92 0.39
C SER A 75 -0.56 18.73 0.05
N PHE A 76 -0.06 17.50 0.00
CA PHE A 76 1.31 17.21 -0.38
C PHE A 76 1.46 17.26 -1.90
N HIS A 77 2.30 18.16 -2.39
CA HIS A 77 2.61 18.25 -3.81
C HIS A 77 3.69 17.21 -4.17
N TYR A 78 3.29 16.11 -4.80
CA TYR A 78 4.24 15.12 -5.29
C TYR A 78 4.83 15.53 -6.63
N ASN A 79 6.17 15.65 -6.67
CA ASN A 79 6.92 15.82 -7.91
C ASN A 79 7.81 14.58 -8.14
N HIS A 80 7.55 13.87 -9.24
CA HIS A 80 8.26 12.64 -9.56
C HIS A 80 9.76 12.85 -9.81
N LEU A 81 10.13 13.94 -10.49
CA LEU A 81 11.53 14.25 -10.80
C LEU A 81 12.31 14.61 -9.54
N GLU A 82 11.70 15.41 -8.66
CA GLU A 82 12.29 15.77 -7.36
C GLU A 82 12.46 14.54 -6.46
N TRP A 83 11.48 13.64 -6.44
CA TRP A 83 11.56 12.39 -5.69
C TRP A 83 12.69 11.48 -6.18
N LEU A 84 12.88 11.39 -7.50
CA LEU A 84 13.99 10.62 -8.10
C LEU A 84 15.35 11.22 -7.74
N GLN A 85 15.48 12.55 -7.76
CA GLN A 85 16.73 13.24 -7.40
C GLN A 85 17.15 12.96 -5.96
N HIS A 86 16.22 12.89 -5.02
CA HIS A 86 16.52 12.55 -3.62
C HIS A 86 16.87 11.07 -3.40
N ARG A 87 16.62 10.20 -4.39
CA ARG A 87 16.88 8.76 -4.31
C ARG A 87 18.19 8.33 -4.98
N MET A 88 18.79 9.19 -5.80
CA MET A 88 20.12 8.98 -6.35
C MET A 88 21.16 9.58 -5.41
#